data_AF-A0A5C1EBN7-F1
#
_entry.id   AF-A0A5C1EBN7-F1
#
_cell.length_a   1.000
_cell.length_b   1.000
_cell.length_c   1.000
_cell.angle_alpha   90.00
_cell.angle_beta   90.00
_cell.angle_gamma   90.00
#
_symmetry.space_group_name_H-M   'P 1'
#
loop_
_entity.id
_entity.type
_entity.pdbx_description
1 polymer ?
#
loop_
_entity_poly.entity_id
_entity_poly.type
_entity_poly.pdbx_seq_one_letter_code
_entity_poly.pdbx_strand_id
1 'polypeptide(L)'
;MRIALWLFRFAVFVLLLGFAIKNTEPAQLKFFFGTAWNAPLIMILLAFFVAGVLLCMAALAGVLFGFKRENGRLQRQLARITSTSSGAATPVQPPREL
;
A
#
# COMPACT_ATOMS: atom_id res chain seq x y z
N MET A 1 10.45 -1.30 -10.64
CA MET A 1 9.42 -0.74 -9.70
C MET A 1 10.00 -0.04 -8.47
N ARG A 2 11.21 -0.38 -7.99
CA ARG A 2 11.81 0.26 -6.81
C ARG A 2 12.30 1.71 -7.06
N ILE A 3 12.65 2.02 -8.31
CA ILE A 3 13.13 3.35 -8.73
C ILE A 3 12.04 4.43 -8.58
N ALA A 4 10.80 4.13 -8.94
CA ALA A 4 9.69 5.09 -8.86
C ALA A 4 9.37 5.44 -7.39
N LEU A 5 9.38 4.44 -6.51
CA LEU A 5 9.23 4.63 -5.07
C LEU A 5 10.38 5.44 -4.46
N TRP A 6 11.59 5.25 -4.97
CA TRP A 6 12.78 5.99 -4.52
C TRP A 6 12.76 7.45 -4.99
N LEU A 7 12.38 7.70 -6.25
CA LEU A 7 12.16 9.03 -6.81
C LEU A 7 11.05 9.78 -6.07
N PHE A 8 9.93 9.11 -5.79
CA PHE A 8 8.86 9.70 -4.99
C PHE A 8 9.36 10.08 -3.59
N ARG A 9 10.11 9.20 -2.93
CA ARG A 9 10.66 9.48 -1.60
C ARG A 9 11.66 10.64 -1.60
N PHE A 10 12.47 10.74 -2.65
CA PHE A 10 13.40 11.84 -2.85
C PHE A 10 12.67 13.17 -3.13
N ALA A 11 11.62 13.14 -3.97
CA ALA A 11 10.80 14.30 -4.27
C ALA A 11 10.10 14.84 -3.01
N VAL A 12 9.52 13.96 -2.20
CA VAL A 12 8.92 14.34 -0.90
C VAL A 12 9.96 14.96 0.03
N PHE A 13 11.17 14.39 0.11
CA PHE A 13 12.25 14.93 0.94
C PHE A 13 12.67 16.33 0.48
N VAL A 14 12.89 16.53 -0.82
CA VAL A 14 13.27 17.84 -1.38
C VAL A 14 12.17 18.88 -1.16
N LEU A 15 10.90 18.49 -1.34
CA LEU A 15 9.76 19.35 -1.03
C LEU A 15 9.78 19.77 0.44
N LEU A 16 9.86 18.81 1.38
CA LEU A 16 9.89 19.09 2.81
C LEU A 16 11.09 19.97 3.19
N LEU A 17 12.27 19.71 2.64
CA LEU A 17 13.48 20.48 2.90
C LEU A 17 13.37 21.91 2.37
N GLY A 18 12.91 22.08 1.13
CA GLY A 18 12.67 23.40 0.54
C GLY A 18 11.62 24.20 1.31
N PHE A 19 10.56 23.51 1.76
CA PHE A 19 9.53 24.11 2.59
C PHE A 19 10.07 24.50 3.97
N ALA A 20 10.97 23.73 4.57
CA ALA A 20 11.59 24.04 5.85
C ALA A 20 12.44 25.32 5.76
N ILE A 21 13.29 25.41 4.72
CA ILE A 21 14.16 26.57 4.50
C ILE A 21 13.33 27.83 4.24
N LYS A 22 12.27 27.74 3.43
CA LYS A 22 11.43 28.90 3.09
C LYS A 22 10.44 29.29 4.18
N ASN A 23 10.03 28.34 5.03
CA ASN A 23 9.00 28.55 6.06
C ASN A 23 9.55 28.31 7.48
N THR A 24 10.79 28.78 7.72
CA THR A 24 11.37 28.89 9.06
C THR A 24 10.69 30.00 9.87
N GLU A 25 9.99 30.93 9.23
CA GLU A 25 9.18 31.93 9.92
C GLU A 25 7.99 31.29 10.67
N PRO A 26 7.71 31.75 11.91
CA PRO A 26 6.58 31.26 12.69
C PRO A 26 5.26 31.68 12.05
N ALA A 27 4.45 30.70 11.63
CA ALA A 27 3.11 30.94 11.11
C ALA A 27 2.08 30.89 12.25
N GLN A 28 1.09 31.79 12.23
CA GLN A 28 -0.01 31.77 13.18
C GLN A 28 -1.13 30.85 12.70
N LEU A 29 -1.37 29.78 13.44
CA LEU A 29 -2.52 28.91 13.26
C LEU A 29 -3.68 29.42 14.12
N LYS A 30 -4.70 30.01 13.50
CA LYS A 30 -5.90 30.49 14.17
C LYS A 30 -6.89 29.34 14.36
N PHE A 31 -7.04 28.89 15.59
CA PHE A 31 -8.05 27.90 15.95
C PHE A 31 -9.41 28.56 16.22
N PHE A 32 -10.47 27.76 16.18
CA PHE A 32 -11.87 28.20 16.31
C PHE A 32 -12.20 28.95 17.63
N PHE A 33 -11.36 28.86 18.66
CA PHE A 33 -11.55 29.52 19.98
C PHE A 33 -10.76 30.84 20.14
N GLY A 34 -10.27 31.44 19.06
CA GLY A 34 -9.43 32.64 19.14
C GLY A 34 -7.99 32.38 19.60
N THR A 35 -7.66 31.12 19.90
CA THR A 35 -6.31 30.67 20.21
C THR A 35 -5.47 30.68 18.93
N ALA A 36 -4.51 31.59 18.86
CA ALA A 36 -3.51 31.61 17.82
C ALA A 36 -2.26 30.85 18.29
N TRP A 37 -1.99 29.70 17.68
CA TRP A 37 -0.77 28.96 17.97
C TRP A 37 0.30 29.33 16.95
N ASN A 38 1.43 29.84 17.43
CA ASN A 38 2.59 30.12 16.59
C ASN A 38 3.40 28.83 16.46
N ALA A 39 3.33 28.22 15.27
CA ALA A 39 4.14 27.07 14.93
C ALA A 39 4.74 27.30 13.53
N PRO A 40 6.01 26.93 13.30
CA PRO A 40 6.57 26.97 11.95
C PRO A 40 5.68 26.16 10.99
N LEU A 41 5.34 26.73 9.83
CA LEU A 41 4.43 26.12 8.85
C LEU A 41 4.88 24.69 8.48
N ILE A 42 6.19 24.45 8.52
CA ILE A 42 6.81 23.15 8.27
C ILE A 42 6.32 22.06 9.25
N MET A 43 6.15 22.34 10.54
CA MET A 43 5.68 21.34 11.51
C MET A 43 4.25 20.90 11.19
N ILE A 44 3.40 21.85 10.80
CA ILE A 44 1.99 21.59 10.45
C ILE A 44 1.94 20.71 9.20
N LEU A 45 2.69 21.06 8.16
CA LEU A 45 2.73 20.29 6.92
C LEU A 45 3.25 18.86 7.16
N LEU A 46 4.28 18.71 7.99
CA LEU A 46 4.89 17.42 8.30
C LEU A 46 3.92 16.54 9.10
N ALA A 47 3.17 17.11 10.06
CA ALA A 47 2.13 16.40 10.79
C ALA A 47 1.01 15.90 9.87
N PHE A 48 0.49 16.76 8.99
CA PHE A 48 -0.53 16.37 8.01
C PHE A 48 0.00 15.32 7.01
N PHE A 49 1.26 15.41 6.60
CA PHE A 49 1.88 14.42 5.74
C PHE A 49 1.96 13.04 6.41
N VAL A 50 2.45 12.98 7.66
CA VAL A 50 2.49 11.73 8.43
C VAL A 50 1.09 11.15 8.62
N ALA A 51 0.10 11.98 8.96
CA ALA A 51 -1.29 11.56 9.09
C ALA A 51 -1.85 11.00 7.76
N GLY A 52 -1.57 11.67 6.63
CA GLY A 52 -1.95 11.21 5.30
C GLY A 52 -1.31 9.86 4.92
N VAL A 53 -0.02 9.67 5.22
CA VAL A 53 0.67 8.40 4.99
C VAL A 53 0.05 7.27 5.82
N LEU A 54 -0.24 7.52 7.10
CA LEU A 54 -0.89 6.54 7.97
C LEU A 54 -2.28 6.16 7.43
N LEU A 55 -3.07 7.15 6.99
CA LEU A 55 -4.39 6.92 6.41
C LEU A 55 -4.31 6.12 5.10
N CYS A 56 -3.38 6.47 4.20
CA CYS A 56 -3.12 5.71 2.98
C CYS A 56 -2.71 4.27 3.29
N MET A 57 -1.83 4.06 4.29
CA MET A 57 -1.37 2.74 4.68
C MET A 57 -2.52 1.90 5.26
N ALA A 58 -3.39 2.51 6.08
CA ALA A 58 -4.59 1.87 6.60
C ALA A 58 -5.57 1.48 5.48
N ALA A 59 -5.80 2.38 4.51
CA ALA A 59 -6.65 2.12 3.36
C ALA A 59 -6.11 0.96 2.49
N LEU A 60 -4.81 0.98 2.16
CA LEU A 60 -4.16 -0.10 1.42
C LEU A 60 -4.20 -1.43 2.17
N ALA A 61 -3.98 -1.40 3.49
CA ALA A 61 -4.06 -2.61 4.30
C ALA A 61 -5.45 -3.26 4.19
N GLY A 62 -6.52 -2.48 4.33
CA GLY A 62 -7.89 -2.97 4.20
C GLY A 62 -8.16 -3.62 2.84
N VAL A 63 -7.72 -3.00 1.76
CA VAL A 63 -7.83 -3.53 0.39
C VAL A 63 -7.05 -4.85 0.23
N LEU A 64 -5.83 -4.94 0.76
CA LEU A 64 -5.00 -6.12 0.67
C LEU A 64 -5.56 -7.31 1.47
N PHE A 65 -6.20 -7.04 2.62
CA PHE A 65 -6.93 -8.07 3.37
C PHE A 65 -8.11 -8.65 2.58
N GLY A 66 -8.83 -7.81 1.83
CA GLY A 66 -9.89 -8.26 0.91
C GLY A 66 -9.35 -9.18 -0.19
N PHE A 67 -8.29 -8.77 -0.88
CA PHE A 67 -7.70 -9.55 -1.96
C PHE A 67 -7.13 -10.91 -1.52
N LYS A 68 -6.61 -11.04 -0.30
CA LYS A 68 -6.14 -12.34 0.22
C LYS A 68 -7.27 -13.37 0.33
N ARG A 69 -8.51 -12.97 0.65
CA ARG A 69 -9.66 -13.89 0.70
C ARG A 69 -10.03 -14.40 -0.69
N GLU A 70 -10.02 -13.54 -1.70
CA GLU A 70 -10.33 -13.93 -3.09
C GLU A 70 -9.25 -14.85 -3.68
N ASN A 71 -7.98 -14.59 -3.35
CA ASN A 71 -6.86 -15.38 -3.86
C ASN A 71 -6.93 -16.86 -3.42
N GLY A 72 -7.41 -17.13 -2.19
CA GLY A 72 -7.64 -18.50 -1.71
C GLY A 72 -8.76 -19.23 -2.47
N ARG A 73 -9.75 -18.49 -2.98
CA ARG A 73 -10.85 -19.05 -3.78
C ARG A 73 -10.39 -19.38 -5.20
N LEU A 74 -9.58 -18.50 -5.79
CA LEU A 74 -8.95 -18.70 -7.11
C LEU A 74 -7.96 -19.88 -7.10
N GLN A 75 -7.12 -20.01 -6.06
CA GLN A 75 -6.21 -21.16 -5.92
C GLN A 75 -6.95 -22.50 -5.84
N ARG A 76 -8.07 -22.57 -5.11
CA ARG A 76 -8.89 -23.78 -5.04
C ARG A 76 -9.53 -24.14 -6.39
N GLN A 77 -9.90 -23.15 -7.21
CA GLN A 77 -10.42 -23.38 -8.55
C GLN A 77 -9.33 -23.92 -9.49
N LEU A 78 -8.13 -23.34 -9.45
CA LEU A 78 -6.98 -23.86 -10.21
C LEU A 78 -6.67 -25.30 -9.82
N ALA A 79 -6.61 -25.60 -8.52
CA ALA A 79 -6.36 -26.96 -8.04
C ALA A 79 -7.40 -27.98 -8.53
N ARG A 80 -8.69 -27.57 -8.66
CA ARG A 80 -9.79 -28.40 -9.17
C ARG A 80 -9.69 -28.68 -10.67
N ILE A 81 -9.22 -27.70 -11.44
CA ILE A 81 -9.03 -27.84 -12.89
C ILE A 81 -7.84 -28.76 -13.15
N THR A 82 -6.74 -28.58 -12.42
CA THR A 82 -5.54 -29.43 -12.53
C THR A 82 -5.83 -30.89 -12.16
N SER A 83 -6.61 -31.16 -11.10
CA SER A 83 -6.95 -32.54 -10.73
C SER A 83 -7.92 -33.21 -11.69
N THR A 84 -8.88 -32.48 -12.26
CA THR A 84 -9.76 -32.99 -13.34
C THR A 84 -8.96 -33.30 -14.61
N SER A 85 -7.97 -32.46 -14.95
CA SER A 85 -7.07 -32.71 -16.09
C SER A 85 -6.13 -33.90 -15.87
N SER A 86 -5.70 -34.16 -14.63
CA SER A 86 -4.79 -35.27 -14.30
C SER A 86 -5.53 -36.62 -14.15
N GLY A 87 -6.83 -36.60 -13.83
CA GLY A 87 -7.67 -37.81 -13.77
C GLY A 87 -8.07 -38.37 -15.13
N ALA A 88 -7.97 -37.59 -16.21
CA ALA A 88 -8.21 -38.04 -17.59
C ALA A 88 -7.02 -38.82 -18.18
N ALA A 89 -5.84 -38.77 -17.56
CA ALA A 89 -4.71 -39.64 -17.89
C ALA A 89 -4.84 -40.95 -17.09
N THR A 90 -5.84 -41.76 -17.45
CA THR A 90 -5.88 -43.17 -17.05
C THR A 90 -4.56 -43.80 -17.50
N PRO A 91 -3.73 -44.37 -16.60
CA PRO A 91 -2.66 -45.25 -17.04
C PRO A 91 -3.38 -46.47 -17.62
N VAL A 92 -3.48 -46.53 -18.95
CA VAL A 92 -3.86 -47.75 -19.67
C VAL A 92 -2.76 -48.75 -19.36
N GLN A 93 -2.98 -49.53 -18.31
CA GLN A 93 -2.13 -50.64 -17.94
C GLN A 93 -2.30 -51.68 -19.04
N PRO A 94 -1.24 -52.00 -19.80
CA PRO A 94 -1.36 -52.91 -20.93
C PRO A 94 -1.85 -54.28 -20.45
N PRO A 95 -2.69 -54.97 -21.23
CA PRO A 95 -3.26 -56.26 -20.85
C PRO A 95 -2.14 -57.20 -20.44
N ARG A 96 -2.16 -57.69 -19.19
CA ARG A 96 -1.33 -58.81 -18.80
C ARG A 96 -1.88 -60.02 -19.52
N GLU A 97 -1.20 -60.39 -20.61
CA GLU A 97 -1.42 -61.65 -21.29
C GLU A 97 -1.12 -62.82 -20.34
N LEU A 98 -1.91 -63.88 -20.55
CA LEU A 98 -2.24 -65.02 -19.69
C LEU A 98 -1.05 -65.78 -19.10
#